data_AF-A0A923PXQ8-F1
#
_entry.id   AF-A0A923PXQ8-F1
#
_cell.length_a   1.000
_cell.length_b   1.000
_cell.length_c   1.000
_cell.angle_alpha   90.00
_cell.angle_beta   90.00
_cell.angle_gamma   90.00
#
_symmetry.space_group_name_H-M   'P 1'
#
loop_
_entity.id
_entity.type
_entity.pdbx_description
1 polymer ?
#
loop_
_entity_poly.entity_id
_entity_poly.type
_entity_poly.pdbx_seq_one_letter_code
_entity_poly.pdbx_strand_id
1 'polypeptide(L)' 'MSATGKAVFLSYASQDAVAVERIAEALRASGVEVWFDKNELVGGDAWDTKIRG' A
#
# COMPACT_ATOMS: atom_id res chain seq x y z
N MET A 1 10.89 20.64 -9.98
CA MET A 1 10.72 19.27 -10.52
C MET A 1 10.62 18.35 -9.31
N SER A 2 9.40 17.88 -8.99
CA SER A 2 9.20 17.00 -7.83
C SER A 2 9.94 15.69 -8.08
N ALA A 3 10.92 15.37 -7.23
CA ALA A 3 11.53 14.06 -7.25
C ALA A 3 10.42 13.03 -7.03
N THR A 4 10.21 12.17 -8.02
CA THR A 4 9.30 11.02 -7.95
C THR A 4 9.76 10.13 -6.80
N GLY A 5 9.20 10.33 -5.61
CA GLY A 5 9.36 9.40 -4.50
C GLY A 5 8.99 8.02 -5.04
N LYS A 6 9.95 7.08 -5.02
CA LYS A 6 9.70 5.74 -5.53
C LYS A 6 8.69 5.08 -4.61
N ALA A 7 7.44 5.00 -5.05
CA ALA A 7 6.39 4.29 -4.35
C ALA A 7 6.60 2.78 -4.51
N VAL A 8 6.43 2.03 -3.43
CA VAL A 8 6.52 0.56 -3.41
C VAL A 8 5.20 -0.04 -2.92
N PHE A 9 4.80 -1.15 -3.53
CA PHE A 9 3.65 -1.94 -3.11
C PHE A 9 4.12 -3.20 -2.39
N LEU A 10 3.63 -3.46 -1.17
CA LEU A 10 3.91 -4.69 -0.44
C LEU A 10 2.79 -5.70 -0.69
N SER A 11 3.09 -6.74 -1.46
CA SER A 11 2.22 -7.92 -1.61
C SER A 11 2.56 -8.93 -0.51
N TYR A 12 1.54 -9.40 0.19
CA TYR A 12 1.71 -10.27 1.35
C TYR A 12 0.54 -11.24 1.49
N ALA A 13 0.75 -12.35 2.21
CA ALA A 13 -0.34 -13.21 2.64
C ALA A 13 -1.00 -12.59 3.88
N SER A 14 -2.33 -12.70 4.05
CA SER A 14 -3.04 -12.08 5.18
C SER A 14 -2.46 -12.44 6.56
N GLN A 15 -1.85 -13.63 6.68
CA GLN A 15 -1.21 -14.11 7.91
C GLN A 15 0.02 -13.28 8.32
N ASP A 16 0.67 -12.61 7.36
CA ASP A 16 1.89 -11.84 7.57
C ASP A 16 1.63 -10.34 7.79
N ALA A 17 0.38 -9.92 7.93
CA ALA A 17 -0.03 -8.51 8.04
C ALA A 17 0.79 -7.72 9.08
N VAL A 18 1.00 -8.31 10.26
CA VAL A 18 1.76 -7.67 11.36
C VAL A 18 3.22 -7.46 11.00
N ALA A 19 3.84 -8.40 10.28
CA ALA A 19 5.22 -8.28 9.84
C ALA A 19 5.35 -7.22 8.73
N VAL A 20 4.40 -7.20 7.79
CA VAL A 20 4.35 -6.27 6.66
C VAL A 20 4.10 -4.84 7.12
N GLU A 21 3.28 -4.64 8.15
CA GLU A 21 3.06 -3.33 8.76
C GLU A 21 4.36 -2.73 9.30
N ARG A 22 5.17 -3.53 10.02
CA ARG A 22 6.48 -3.10 10.54
C ARG A 22 7.45 -2.74 9.41
N ILE A 23 7.45 -3.51 8.32
CA ILE A 23 8.28 -3.23 7.13
C ILE A 23 7.83 -1.93 6.48
N ALA A 24 6.52 -1.70 6.35
CA ALA A 24 5.97 -0.48 5.79
C ALA A 24 6.33 0.76 6.62
N GLU A 25 6.28 0.66 7.94
CA GLU A 25 6.71 1.73 8.85
C GLU A 25 8.19 2.08 8.68
N ALA A 26 9.06 1.07 8.62
CA ALA A 26 10.50 1.28 8.42
C ALA A 26 10.80 1.94 7.06
N LEU A 27 10.13 1.49 5.99
CA LEU A 27 10.25 2.08 4.66
C LEU A 27 9.75 3.52 4.62
N ARG A 28 8.60 3.82 5.25
CA ARG A 28 8.08 5.19 5.37
C ARG A 28 9.01 6.10 6.17
N ALA A 29 9.58 5.61 7.26
CA ALA A 29 10.58 6.35 8.05
C ALA A 29 11.84 6.68 7.22
N SER A 30 12.16 5.85 6.22
CA SER A 30 13.25 6.11 5.26
C SER A 30 12.86 7.04 4.09
N GLY A 31 11.65 7.59 4.08
CA GLY A 31 11.15 8.48 3.03
C GLY A 31 10.62 7.75 1.80
N VAL A 32 10.40 6.43 1.88
CA VAL A 32 9.79 5.63 0.82
C VAL A 32 8.28 5.63 0.98
N GLU A 33 7.57 5.95 -0.09
CA GLU A 33 6.11 5.87 -0.12
C GLU A 33 5.69 4.40 -0.23
N VAL A 34 4.86 3.91 0.71
CA VAL A 34 4.46 2.49 0.77
C VAL A 34 2.95 2.35 0.70
N TRP A 35 2.52 1.49 -0.23
CA TRP A 35 1.15 1.06 -0.45
C TRP A 35 0.99 -0.41 -0.07
N PHE A 36 -0.11 -0.74 0.61
CA PHE A 36 -0.57 -2.11 0.81
C PHE A 36 -2.06 -2.07 1.08
N ASP A 37 -2.80 -3.12 0.72
CA ASP A 37 -4.18 -3.22 1.18
C ASP A 37 -4.15 -3.48 2.68
N LYS A 38 -4.73 -2.56 3.47
CA LYS A 38 -4.98 -2.76 4.91
C LYS A 38 -6.37 -3.33 5.15
N ASN A 39 -7.26 -3.11 4.20
CA ASN A 39 -8.56 -3.71 4.14
C ASN A 39 -8.42 -4.72 3.02
N GLU A 40 -8.29 -6.01 3.35
CA GLU A 40 -8.48 -7.10 2.39
C GLU A 40 -9.55 -6.65 1.42
N LEU A 41 -9.22 -6.51 0.13
CA LEU A 41 -10.12 -5.98 -0.89
C LEU A 41 -11.50 -6.64 -0.73
N VAL A 42 -12.41 -5.96 0.00
CA VAL A 42 -13.75 -6.45 0.25
C VAL A 42 -14.39 -6.42 -1.13
N GLY A 43 -14.53 -7.63 -1.70
CA GLY A 43 -15.00 -7.98 -3.03
C GLY A 43 -15.31 -6.82 -3.99
N GLY A 44 -14.52 -6.73 -5.05
CA GLY A 44 -15.01 -6.41 -6.41
C GLY A 44 -15.43 -4.97 -6.73
N ASP A 45 -15.93 -4.17 -5.79
CA ASP A 45 -16.74 -2.99 -6.15
C ASP A 45 -16.10 -1.63 -5.81
N ALA A 46 -15.10 -1.58 -4.92
CA ALA A 46 -14.56 -0.31 -4.42
C ALA A 46 -13.48 0.35 -5.32
N TRP A 47 -12.97 -0.34 -6.34
CA TRP A 47 -12.01 0.26 -7.29
C TRP A 47 -12.73 1.15 -8.31
N ASP A 48 -13.87 0.71 -8.85
CA ASP A 48 -14.51 1.34 -10.01
C ASP A 48 -15.04 2.76 -9.72
N THR A 49 -15.39 3.07 -8.47
CA THR A 49 -15.94 4.39 -8.11
C THR A 49 -14.89 5.51 -8.08
N LYS A 50 -13.59 5.19 -8.18
CA LYS A 50 -12.52 6.21 -8.22
C LYS A 50 -12.03 6.59 -9.62
N ILE A 51 -12.50 5.94 -10.69
CA ILE A 51 -12.12 6.27 -12.08
C ILE A 51 -13.35 6.57 -12.95
N ARG A 52 -14.21 7.49 -12.51
CA ARG A 52 -15.12 8.22 -13.42
C ARG A 52 -15.01 9.72 -13.17
N GLY A 53 -14.16 10.35 -13.96
CA GLY A 53 -14.46 11.64 -14.58
C GLY A 53 -15.12 11.37 -15.94
#